data_AF-A0A2D4EN57-F1
#
_entry.id   AF-A0A2D4EN57-F1
#
_cell.length_a   1.000
_cell.length_b   1.000
_cell.length_c   1.000
_cell.angle_alpha   90.00
_cell.angle_beta   90.00
_cell.angle_gamma   90.00
#
_symmetry.space_group_name_H-M   'P 1'
#
loop_
_entity.id
_entity.type
_entity.pdbx_description
1 polymer ?
#
loop_
_entity_poly.entity_id
_entity_poly.type
_entity_poly.pdbx_seq_one_letter_code
_entity_poly.pdbx_strand_id
1 'polypeptide(L)'
;GGSQRVLEKHWTSFLKARLNCSVPGDSFFYFDVLQSITDIIEISGIPTVVGVFTTQLNSIPGSAVCAFNMEDIEKVFKGRFKEQKTPDSVWTAVPEDKVPRPRPGCCAKHGPAEAYKTSIDFPDETLSFIKSHPLMDSAVPSVIEEPWFTKTRVRYRLTAIAVDHSAGP
;
A
#
# COMPACT_ATOMS: atom_id res chain seq x y z
N GLY A 1 -7.23 2.19 -19.70
CA GLY A 1 -6.16 1.49 -20.40
C GLY A 1 -5.18 2.51 -20.95
N GLY A 2 -3.95 2.11 -21.28
CA GLY A 2 -2.95 3.00 -21.86
C GLY A 2 -3.14 3.26 -23.35
N SER A 3 -2.18 3.98 -23.93
CA SER A 3 -2.13 4.29 -25.35
C SER A 3 -1.94 3.02 -26.19
N GLN A 4 -2.08 3.12 -27.51
CA GLN A 4 -1.78 2.03 -28.44
C GLN A 4 -0.31 1.55 -28.36
N ARG A 5 0.59 2.38 -27.85
CA ARG A 5 2.03 2.08 -27.78
C ARG A 5 2.43 1.46 -26.44
N VAL A 6 1.78 1.89 -25.35
CA VAL A 6 2.17 1.49 -23.98
C VAL A 6 0.93 1.17 -23.15
N LEU A 7 0.92 -0.01 -22.52
CA LEU A 7 -0.15 -0.48 -21.63
C LEU A 7 -1.55 -0.49 -22.28
N GLU A 8 -1.66 -0.70 -23.59
CA GLU A 8 -2.95 -0.90 -24.26
C GLU A 8 -3.72 -2.03 -23.55
N LYS A 9 -4.96 -1.77 -23.14
CA LYS A 9 -5.82 -2.72 -22.36
C LYS A 9 -5.28 -3.13 -20.98
N HIS A 10 -4.25 -2.47 -20.47
CA HIS A 10 -3.69 -2.71 -19.13
C HIS A 10 -3.95 -1.51 -18.20
N TRP A 11 -3.83 -1.72 -16.88
CA TRP A 11 -3.96 -0.66 -15.88
C TRP A 11 -2.87 0.41 -16.06
N THR A 12 -3.27 1.67 -15.97
CA THR A 12 -2.37 2.85 -16.02
C THR A 12 -2.30 3.61 -14.70
N SER A 13 -2.91 3.03 -13.67
CA SER A 13 -3.01 3.56 -12.31
C SER A 13 -2.63 2.52 -11.25
N PHE A 14 -2.12 1.36 -11.66
CA PHE A 14 -1.74 0.31 -10.72
C PHE A 14 -0.44 0.69 -10.00
N LEU A 15 -0.56 0.91 -8.69
CA LEU A 15 0.55 1.06 -7.76
C LEU A 15 0.28 0.18 -6.54
N LYS A 16 1.35 -0.26 -5.87
CA LYS A 16 1.27 -1.01 -4.62
C LYS A 16 2.30 -0.51 -3.61
N ALA A 17 1.97 -0.65 -2.34
CA ALA A 17 2.85 -0.32 -1.22
C ALA A 17 2.83 -1.44 -0.18
N ARG A 18 3.87 -1.52 0.64
CA ARG A 18 3.91 -2.43 1.79
C ARG A 18 2.98 -1.88 2.89
N LEU A 19 2.21 -2.74 3.54
CA LEU A 19 1.55 -2.41 4.81
C LEU A 19 2.51 -2.74 5.96
N ASN A 20 2.72 -1.79 6.87
CA ASN A 20 3.58 -2.00 8.04
C ASN A 20 2.74 -2.42 9.25
N CYS A 21 2.70 -3.72 9.52
CA CYS A 21 2.19 -4.26 10.78
C CYS A 21 3.37 -4.86 11.56
N SER A 22 3.90 -4.10 12.52
CA SER A 22 5.11 -4.48 13.25
C SER A 22 5.06 -4.04 14.70
N VAL A 23 5.76 -4.77 15.58
CA VAL A 23 5.97 -4.35 16.97
C VAL A 23 7.32 -3.61 17.04
N PRO A 24 7.36 -2.37 17.56
CA PRO A 24 8.62 -1.64 17.74
C PRO A 24 9.48 -2.26 18.86
N GLY A 25 10.79 -2.05 18.77
CA GLY A 25 11.80 -2.54 19.72
C GLY A 25 13.20 -2.19 19.24
N ASP A 26 14.24 -2.83 19.79
CA ASP A 26 15.63 -2.68 19.30
C ASP A 26 15.76 -3.01 17.80
N SER A 27 14.87 -3.87 17.32
CA SER A 27 14.60 -4.10 15.91
C SER A 27 13.11 -4.37 15.74
N PHE A 28 12.53 -3.89 14.63
CA PHE A 28 11.13 -4.11 14.32
C PHE A 28 10.84 -5.59 14.06
N PHE A 29 9.80 -6.12 14.69
CA PHE A 29 9.28 -7.47 14.41
C PHE A 29 8.02 -7.38 13.54
N TYR A 30 8.09 -7.84 12.29
CA TYR A 30 7.00 -7.71 11.31
C TYR A 30 6.09 -8.94 11.27
N PHE A 31 4.79 -8.69 11.09
CA PHE A 31 3.79 -9.69 10.71
C PHE A 31 3.44 -9.49 9.23
N ASP A 32 4.16 -10.17 8.34
CA ASP A 32 4.07 -9.90 6.89
C ASP A 32 2.98 -10.70 6.14
N VAL A 33 2.38 -11.72 6.75
CA VAL A 33 1.42 -12.59 6.05
C VAL A 33 -0.02 -12.16 6.35
N LEU A 34 -0.57 -11.28 5.50
CA LEU A 34 -1.97 -10.84 5.52
C LEU A 34 -2.93 -12.03 5.37
N GLN A 35 -3.92 -12.14 6.25
CA GLN A 35 -4.95 -13.19 6.26
C GLN A 35 -6.32 -12.67 5.82
N SER A 36 -6.71 -11.52 6.35
CA SER A 36 -7.96 -10.84 5.99
C SER A 36 -7.82 -9.34 6.24
N ILE A 37 -8.71 -8.58 5.61
CA ILE A 37 -8.88 -7.15 5.81
C ILE A 37 -10.38 -6.85 5.76
N THR A 38 -10.83 -5.88 6.55
CA THR A 38 -12.22 -5.41 6.53
C THR A 38 -12.52 -4.59 5.27
N ASP A 39 -13.80 -4.32 5.03
CA ASP A 39 -14.21 -3.13 4.28
C ASP A 39 -13.75 -1.85 5.00
N ILE A 40 -13.90 -0.71 4.34
CA ILE A 40 -13.65 0.60 4.98
C ILE A 40 -14.71 0.81 6.06
N ILE A 41 -14.26 0.98 7.30
CA ILE A 41 -15.09 1.28 8.46
C ILE A 41 -14.69 2.62 9.07
N GLU A 42 -15.60 3.25 9.80
CA GLU A 42 -15.33 4.53 10.46
C GLU A 42 -14.99 4.27 11.93
N ILE A 43 -13.74 4.55 12.31
CA ILE A 43 -13.28 4.44 13.70
C ILE A 43 -12.98 5.87 14.18
N SER A 44 -13.75 6.35 15.15
CA SER A 44 -13.61 7.72 15.69
C SER A 44 -13.66 8.82 14.61
N GLY A 45 -14.49 8.65 13.58
CA GLY A 45 -14.62 9.61 12.47
C GLY A 45 -13.60 9.44 11.34
N ILE A 46 -12.70 8.45 11.42
CA ILE A 46 -11.62 8.25 10.45
C ILE A 46 -11.88 7.00 9.61
N PRO A 47 -11.97 7.11 8.28
CA PRO A 47 -12.07 5.95 7.38
C PRO A 47 -10.82 5.07 7.50
N THR A 48 -11.03 3.84 7.95
CA THR A 48 -9.97 2.92 8.39
C THR A 48 -10.26 1.52 7.89
N VAL A 49 -9.20 0.76 7.59
CA VAL A 49 -9.28 -0.69 7.36
C VAL A 49 -8.53 -1.42 8.45
N VAL A 50 -9.05 -2.57 8.90
CA VAL A 50 -8.40 -3.40 9.92
C VAL A 50 -8.01 -4.74 9.30
N GLY A 51 -6.74 -5.10 9.44
CA GLY A 51 -6.16 -6.31 8.86
C GLY A 51 -5.65 -7.27 9.90
N VAL A 52 -5.82 -8.57 9.64
CA VAL A 52 -5.22 -9.67 10.41
C VAL A 52 -3.95 -10.12 9.69
N PHE A 53 -2.84 -10.13 10.41
CA PHE A 53 -1.53 -10.55 9.90
C PHE A 53 -0.96 -11.68 10.74
N THR A 54 -0.11 -12.48 10.13
CA THR A 54 0.58 -13.59 10.80
C THR A 54 2.05 -13.63 10.45
N THR A 55 2.83 -14.34 11.27
CA THR A 55 4.19 -14.74 10.93
C THR A 55 4.17 -15.81 9.84
N GLN A 56 5.30 -15.98 9.15
CA GLN A 56 5.44 -17.01 8.10
C GLN A 56 5.09 -18.42 8.63
N LEU A 57 4.60 -19.29 7.74
CA LEU A 57 4.14 -20.63 8.13
C LEU A 57 5.24 -21.45 8.84
N ASN A 58 6.48 -21.36 8.35
CA ASN A 58 7.65 -22.07 8.85
C ASN A 58 8.36 -21.33 10.00
N SER A 59 7.69 -20.39 10.66
CA SER A 59 8.22 -19.64 11.80
C SER A 59 7.39 -19.89 13.07
N ILE A 60 7.86 -19.38 14.21
CA ILE A 60 7.11 -19.42 15.46
C ILE A 60 5.73 -18.76 15.22
N PRO A 61 4.61 -19.46 15.50
CA PRO A 61 3.28 -18.92 15.22
C PRO A 61 3.01 -17.62 15.99
N GLY A 62 2.64 -16.59 15.23
CA GLY A 62 2.19 -15.32 15.78
C GLY A 62 1.11 -14.70 14.90
N SER A 63 0.18 -13.99 15.53
CA SER A 63 -0.83 -13.18 14.85
C SER A 63 -0.84 -11.76 15.41
N ALA A 64 -1.19 -10.80 14.57
CA ALA A 64 -1.35 -9.40 14.90
C ALA A 64 -2.58 -8.82 14.19
N VAL A 65 -3.20 -7.82 14.81
CA VAL A 65 -4.26 -7.02 14.20
C VAL A 65 -3.78 -5.58 14.13
N CYS A 66 -3.72 -5.04 12.92
CA CYS A 66 -3.31 -3.65 12.67
C CYS A 66 -4.42 -2.91 11.93
N ALA A 67 -4.63 -1.65 12.30
CA ALA A 67 -5.49 -0.73 11.58
C ALA A 67 -4.65 0.20 10.69
N PHE A 68 -5.21 0.63 9.56
CA PHE A 68 -4.58 1.58 8.63
C PHE A 68 -5.60 2.63 8.20
N ASN A 69 -5.26 3.91 8.38
CA ASN A 69 -6.10 5.00 7.92
C ASN A 69 -6.04 5.07 6.39
N MET A 70 -7.19 5.37 5.76
CA MET A 70 -7.23 5.57 4.30
C MET A 70 -6.41 6.79 3.86
N GLU A 71 -6.29 7.81 4.70
CA GLU A 71 -5.44 8.99 4.44
C GLU A 71 -3.95 8.61 4.34
N ASP A 72 -3.45 7.77 5.25
CA ASP A 72 -2.06 7.31 5.23
C ASP A 72 -1.76 6.42 4.01
N ILE A 73 -2.73 5.59 3.61
CA ILE A 73 -2.66 4.81 2.37
C ILE A 73 -2.54 5.76 1.16
N GLU A 74 -3.40 6.77 1.06
CA GLU A 74 -3.36 7.74 -0.03
C GLU A 74 -2.04 8.53 -0.06
N LYS A 75 -1.56 8.94 1.12
CA LYS A 75 -0.29 9.66 1.29
C LYS A 75 0.89 8.86 0.75
N VAL A 76 0.93 7.54 0.97
CA VAL A 76 1.99 6.67 0.43
C VAL A 76 1.98 6.65 -1.10
N PHE A 77 0.81 6.63 -1.74
CA PHE A 77 0.73 6.68 -3.22
C PHE A 77 1.13 8.04 -3.81
N LYS A 78 1.14 9.11 -3.00
CA LYS A 78 1.70 10.43 -3.36
C LYS A 78 3.21 10.52 -3.10
N GLY A 79 3.80 9.55 -2.41
CA GLY A 79 5.23 9.50 -2.06
C GLY A 79 6.13 8.96 -3.17
N ARG A 80 7.43 8.82 -2.93
CA ARG A 80 8.38 8.40 -3.95
C ARG A 80 8.16 6.95 -4.40
N PHE A 81 8.45 6.69 -5.67
CA PHE A 81 8.49 5.33 -6.23
C PHE A 81 9.76 4.61 -5.80
N LYS A 82 9.74 3.28 -5.83
CA LYS A 82 10.90 2.43 -5.57
C LYS A 82 11.50 1.96 -6.89
N GLU A 83 12.82 2.06 -7.02
CA GLU A 83 13.57 1.56 -8.18
C GLU A 83 14.71 0.63 -7.75
N GLN A 84 15.10 -0.23 -8.69
CA GLN A 84 16.34 -0.99 -8.63
C GLN A 84 17.14 -0.63 -9.89
N LYS A 85 18.23 0.13 -9.74
CA LYS A 85 18.99 0.69 -10.88
C LYS A 85 19.63 -0.38 -11.76
N THR A 86 20.03 -1.48 -11.14
CA THR A 86 20.57 -2.68 -11.76
C THR A 86 20.01 -3.92 -11.04
N PRO A 87 19.97 -5.11 -11.67
CA PRO A 87 19.47 -6.33 -11.03
C PRO A 87 20.13 -6.67 -9.69
N ASP A 88 21.38 -6.25 -9.49
CA ASP A 88 22.16 -6.54 -8.27
C ASP A 88 22.18 -5.40 -7.26
N SER A 89 21.63 -4.22 -7.60
CA SER A 89 21.61 -3.07 -6.69
C SER A 89 20.52 -3.19 -5.62
N VAL A 90 20.74 -2.54 -4.48
CA VAL A 90 19.68 -2.36 -3.49
C VAL A 90 18.54 -1.50 -4.04
N TRP A 91 17.33 -1.74 -3.55
CA TRP A 91 16.18 -0.92 -3.90
C TRP A 91 16.31 0.46 -3.25
N THR A 92 16.14 1.51 -4.04
CA THR A 92 16.25 2.90 -3.59
C THR A 92 15.03 3.71 -4.04
N ALA A 93 14.80 4.84 -3.40
CA ALA A 93 13.78 5.77 -3.83
C ALA A 93 14.16 6.45 -5.15
N VAL A 94 13.21 6.56 -6.07
CA VAL A 94 13.35 7.36 -7.29
C VAL A 94 13.39 8.84 -6.89
N PRO A 95 14.41 9.61 -7.35
CA PRO A 95 14.43 11.06 -7.19
C PRO A 95 13.23 11.73 -7.87
N GLU A 96 12.60 12.71 -7.20
CA GLU A 96 11.35 13.33 -7.69
C GLU A 96 11.53 14.08 -9.03
N ASP A 97 12.74 14.58 -9.31
CA ASP A 97 13.08 15.21 -10.60
C ASP A 97 13.06 14.23 -11.79
N LYS A 98 13.10 12.92 -11.53
CA LYS A 98 12.99 11.87 -12.55
C LYS A 98 11.57 11.34 -12.75
N VAL A 99 10.61 11.80 -11.96
CA VAL A 99 9.21 11.39 -12.07
C VAL A 99 8.55 12.19 -13.21
N PRO A 100 7.99 11.54 -14.24
CA PRO A 100 7.42 12.26 -15.39
C PRO A 100 6.11 12.95 -15.03
N ARG A 101 5.65 13.83 -15.94
CA ARG A 101 4.37 14.54 -15.83
C ARG A 101 3.42 14.12 -16.97
N PRO A 102 2.12 13.88 -16.69
CA PRO A 102 1.47 13.90 -15.38
C PRO A 102 2.01 12.80 -14.46
N ARG A 103 1.89 12.98 -13.15
CA ARG A 103 2.46 12.05 -12.18
C ARG A 103 1.87 10.64 -12.41
N PRO A 104 2.72 9.61 -12.57
CA PRO A 104 2.27 8.22 -12.71
C PRO A 104 1.33 7.80 -11.58
N GLY A 105 0.19 7.21 -11.91
CA GLY A 105 -0.83 6.78 -10.94
C GLY A 105 -1.99 7.77 -10.74
N CYS A 106 -1.86 9.03 -11.17
CA CYS A 106 -2.96 9.98 -11.09
C CYS A 106 -4.10 9.66 -12.08
N CYS A 107 -5.33 9.94 -11.69
CA CYS A 107 -6.51 9.79 -12.53
C CYS A 107 -6.58 10.92 -13.58
N ALA A 108 -6.93 10.59 -14.82
CA ALA A 108 -7.23 11.59 -15.85
C ALA A 108 -8.38 12.52 -15.38
N LYS A 109 -8.35 13.78 -15.78
CA LYS A 109 -9.25 14.86 -15.32
C LYS A 109 -9.14 15.20 -13.82
N HIS A 110 -8.08 14.78 -13.13
CA HIS A 110 -7.89 15.10 -11.72
C HIS A 110 -6.49 15.64 -11.45
N GLY A 111 -6.42 16.77 -10.73
CA GLY A 111 -5.18 17.29 -10.15
C GLY A 111 -4.10 17.52 -11.22
N PRO A 112 -2.89 16.97 -11.06
CA PRO A 112 -1.81 17.13 -12.05
C PRO A 112 -2.12 16.61 -13.45
N ALA A 113 -3.18 15.81 -13.62
CA ALA A 113 -3.60 15.20 -14.87
C ALA A 113 -4.93 15.79 -15.41
N GLU A 114 -5.34 16.97 -14.94
CA GLU A 114 -6.60 17.62 -15.34
C GLU A 114 -6.71 17.87 -16.85
N ALA A 115 -5.58 18.19 -17.50
CA ALA A 115 -5.52 18.42 -18.95
C ALA A 115 -5.82 17.18 -19.81
N TYR A 116 -5.78 15.96 -19.23
CA TYR A 116 -5.99 14.72 -19.96
C TYR A 116 -7.43 14.23 -19.82
N LYS A 117 -8.11 14.02 -20.94
CA LYS A 117 -9.51 13.58 -20.96
C LYS A 117 -9.65 12.12 -20.50
N THR A 118 -8.73 11.27 -20.93
CA THR A 118 -8.68 9.84 -20.58
C THR A 118 -7.24 9.38 -20.36
N SER A 119 -7.05 8.20 -19.75
CA SER A 119 -5.70 7.64 -19.57
C SER A 119 -5.07 7.09 -20.85
N ILE A 120 -5.81 7.02 -21.95
CA ILE A 120 -5.28 6.70 -23.30
C ILE A 120 -4.42 7.86 -23.82
N ASP A 121 -4.75 9.09 -23.39
CA ASP A 121 -4.09 10.33 -23.80
C ASP A 121 -2.79 10.60 -23.01
N PHE A 122 -2.45 9.73 -22.04
CA PHE A 122 -1.23 9.90 -21.25
C PHE A 122 0.04 9.75 -22.10
N PRO A 123 1.09 10.56 -21.83
CA PRO A 123 2.36 10.43 -22.52
C PRO A 123 2.99 9.05 -22.30
N ASP A 124 3.65 8.53 -23.34
CA ASP A 124 4.34 7.24 -23.29
C ASP A 124 5.37 7.16 -22.15
N GLU A 125 6.01 8.27 -21.79
CA GLU A 125 6.95 8.35 -20.68
C GLU A 125 6.26 8.04 -19.34
N THR A 126 5.09 8.63 -19.08
CA THR A 126 4.29 8.37 -17.86
C THR A 126 3.86 6.90 -17.80
N LEU A 127 3.38 6.37 -18.94
CA LEU A 127 2.93 4.98 -19.05
C LEU A 127 4.08 3.98 -18.92
N SER A 128 5.25 4.29 -19.49
CA SER A 128 6.44 3.44 -19.40
C SER A 128 7.04 3.46 -17.99
N PHE A 129 6.98 4.62 -17.33
CA PHE A 129 7.41 4.77 -15.94
C PHE A 129 6.55 3.92 -15.01
N ILE A 130 5.21 4.05 -15.05
CA ILE A 130 4.36 3.26 -14.14
C ILE A 130 4.47 1.76 -14.38
N LYS A 131 4.67 1.35 -15.64
CA LYS A 131 4.91 -0.05 -16.01
C LYS A 131 6.15 -0.63 -15.33
N SER A 132 7.21 0.17 -15.18
CA SER A 132 8.49 -0.24 -14.59
C SER A 132 8.59 0.03 -13.09
N HIS A 133 7.78 0.95 -12.54
CA HIS A 133 7.81 1.38 -11.15
C HIS A 133 6.45 1.22 -10.44
N PRO A 134 5.87 0.01 -10.36
CA PRO A 134 4.59 -0.19 -9.69
C PRO A 134 4.68 -0.16 -8.16
N LEU A 135 5.87 -0.14 -7.56
CA LEU A 135 6.09 -0.24 -6.11
C LEU A 135 6.47 1.11 -5.51
N MET A 136 5.81 1.49 -4.41
CA MET A 136 6.15 2.69 -3.64
C MET A 136 7.34 2.43 -2.69
N ASP A 137 8.14 3.47 -2.41
CA ASP A 137 9.31 3.40 -1.51
C ASP A 137 8.89 3.21 -0.04
N SER A 138 7.92 4.01 0.40
CA SER A 138 7.39 3.98 1.76
C SER A 138 6.42 2.82 1.99
N ALA A 139 6.39 2.32 3.23
CA ALA A 139 5.33 1.46 3.73
C ALA A 139 4.22 2.31 4.37
N VAL A 140 2.97 1.83 4.31
CA VAL A 140 1.83 2.43 5.01
C VAL A 140 1.97 2.13 6.51
N PRO A 141 2.06 3.14 7.39
CA PRO A 141 2.11 2.94 8.83
C PRO A 141 0.75 2.45 9.36
N SER A 142 0.75 1.64 10.43
CA SER A 142 -0.47 1.40 11.19
C SER A 142 -0.85 2.62 12.03
N VAL A 143 -2.12 2.75 12.42
CA VAL A 143 -2.68 3.95 13.09
C VAL A 143 -1.88 4.40 14.32
N ILE A 144 -1.29 3.48 15.07
CA ILE A 144 -0.47 3.77 16.27
C ILE A 144 0.97 3.27 16.14
N GLU A 145 1.41 2.97 14.91
CA GLU A 145 2.74 2.39 14.58
C GLU A 145 3.07 1.06 15.30
N GLU A 146 2.06 0.42 15.89
CA GLU A 146 2.12 -0.92 16.48
C GLU A 146 0.77 -1.67 16.28
N PRO A 147 0.68 -2.99 16.55
CA PRO A 147 -0.57 -3.73 16.43
C PRO A 147 -1.50 -3.47 17.62
N TRP A 148 -2.79 -3.30 17.36
CA TRP A 148 -3.82 -3.18 18.40
C TRP A 148 -4.01 -4.46 19.21
N PHE A 149 -3.73 -5.61 18.60
CA PHE A 149 -3.81 -6.90 19.25
C PHE A 149 -2.71 -7.82 18.74
N THR A 150 -2.11 -8.60 19.64
CA THR A 150 -1.16 -9.65 19.29
C THR A 150 -1.48 -10.97 19.98
N LYS A 151 -1.17 -12.08 19.30
CA LYS A 151 -1.30 -13.42 19.86
C LYS A 151 -0.11 -14.29 19.42
N THR A 152 0.82 -14.54 20.34
CA THR A 152 2.09 -15.23 20.07
C THR A 152 2.28 -16.51 20.89
N ARG A 153 1.44 -16.74 21.91
CA ARG A 153 1.54 -17.89 22.82
C ARG A 153 0.48 -18.97 22.54
N VAL A 154 0.19 -19.20 21.26
CA VAL A 154 -0.80 -20.19 20.81
C VAL A 154 -0.31 -20.89 19.54
N ARG A 155 -0.85 -22.08 19.27
CA ARG A 155 -0.51 -22.84 18.06
C ARG A 155 -1.35 -22.45 16.84
N TYR A 156 -2.55 -21.89 17.05
CA TYR A 156 -3.42 -21.43 15.97
C TYR A 156 -3.03 -20.03 15.49
N ARG A 157 -3.48 -19.66 14.29
CA ARG A 157 -3.32 -18.32 13.73
C ARG A 157 -4.71 -17.69 13.57
N LEU A 158 -4.83 -16.39 13.83
CA LEU A 158 -6.02 -15.63 13.49
C LEU A 158 -6.16 -15.57 11.96
N THR A 159 -7.40 -15.55 11.47
CA THR A 159 -7.67 -15.62 10.03
C THR A 159 -8.64 -14.53 9.59
N ALA A 160 -9.88 -14.59 10.05
CA ALA A 160 -10.94 -13.64 9.73
C ALA A 160 -11.11 -12.58 10.82
N ILE A 161 -11.66 -11.43 10.43
CA ILE A 161 -12.05 -10.34 11.32
C ILE A 161 -13.42 -9.79 10.90
N ALA A 162 -14.23 -9.45 11.89
CA ALA A 162 -15.44 -8.64 11.74
C ALA A 162 -15.40 -7.56 12.81
N VAL A 163 -15.86 -6.35 12.48
CA VAL A 163 -15.82 -5.20 13.38
C VAL A 163 -17.21 -4.59 13.48
N ASP A 164 -17.73 -4.50 14.69
CA ASP A 164 -18.89 -3.67 15.01
C ASP A 164 -18.38 -2.34 15.57
N HIS A 165 -18.53 -1.27 14.78
CA HIS A 165 -18.08 0.08 15.11
C HIS A 165 -19.18 0.90 15.84
N SER A 166 -20.31 0.27 16.12
CA SER A 166 -21.50 0.87 16.74
C SER A 166 -21.99 0.08 17.97
N ALA A 167 -21.19 -0.84 18.50
CA ALA A 167 -21.58 -1.67 19.65
C ALA A 167 -21.65 -0.86 20.95
N GLY A 168 -22.82 -0.83 21.59
CA GLY A 168 -23.10 -0.09 22.82
C GLY A 168 -24.46 0.62 22.71
N PRO A 169 -25.09 1.05 23.83
CA PRO A 169 -26.38 1.73 23.75
C PRO A 169 -26.32 3.05 22.98
#